data_AF-I4DN17-F1
#
_entry.id   AF-I4DN17-F1
#
_cell.length_a   1.000
_cell.length_b   1.000
_cell.length_c   1.000
_cell.angle_alpha   90.00
_cell.angle_beta   90.00
_cell.angle_gamma   90.00
#
_symmetry.space_group_name_H-M   'P 1'
#
loop_
_entity.id
_entity.type
_entity.pdbx_description
1 polymer ?
#
loop_
_entity_poly.entity_id
_entity_poly.type
_entity_poly.pdbx_seq_one_letter_code
_entity_poly.pdbx_strand_id
1 'polypeptide(L)'
;MLAQIVCSQNEYNIPEVTIQALNPKGVRIFIPDNTKLSLFAFNGKINKPISQNDVGEISAEVTSPKDGKWMYEDLHLELKVGDVINYYVFVVYDRAGYVKDKVSFTVSELVSPDSQPSTSRPTECRPTVTRLRVGTACAGQTIFEDNFNSLREDLWQIEQYIPDQPEYPFVSYQRPPNAQTVTVENGFLSIEPKLQEEQNGFSQESLYTGSLNLFSGCTRTAESCSAIAMGASILPPVVSGRLTSKSFAFTYGIVEIRAKLPKGDWIYPEILLESLLKKYGTPKYASGVIKIAAALGNSDLRLGPDEYGNKILYGGPIMNLACRQVLLGRKELFNGPQWSSNFHVYSVRWEPDKMTFSVDGEEWLRVEPTASGLSGRFNRYCDIPRTFLSFGNRMAPFDDHFQLALGVAVGGVTEFKDDVITGDGHPKPWSNKKRKASYNFWTDMPAWRPTWTQPALQVDYVKVIAL
;
A
#
# COMPACT_ATOMS: atom_id res chain seq x y z
N MET A 1 -64.62 -43.70 -4.07
CA MET A 1 -63.28 -43.49 -3.51
C MET A 1 -62.33 -43.30 -4.69
N LEU A 2 -62.02 -42.05 -5.03
CA LEU A 2 -61.03 -41.69 -6.04
C LEU A 2 -60.16 -40.61 -5.39
N ALA A 3 -58.94 -41.00 -5.05
CA ALA A 3 -57.98 -40.14 -4.38
C ALA A 3 -57.39 -39.15 -5.39
N GLN A 4 -57.56 -37.86 -5.13
CA GLN A 4 -56.79 -36.80 -5.78
C GLN A 4 -55.33 -36.91 -5.35
N ILE A 5 -54.44 -37.14 -6.31
CA ILE A 5 -53.00 -36.94 -6.14
C ILE A 5 -52.73 -35.49 -6.54
N VAL A 6 -52.47 -34.65 -5.55
CA VAL A 6 -51.95 -33.29 -5.75
C VAL A 6 -50.45 -33.40 -5.98
N CYS A 7 -49.98 -33.18 -7.21
CA CYS A 7 -48.56 -32.95 -7.49
C CYS A 7 -48.21 -31.51 -7.09
N SER A 8 -47.58 -31.33 -5.93
CA SER A 8 -46.88 -30.10 -5.58
C SER A 8 -45.50 -30.10 -6.26
N GLN A 9 -45.33 -29.33 -7.33
CA GLN A 9 -43.99 -28.91 -7.76
C GLN A 9 -43.59 -27.72 -6.91
N ASN A 10 -42.64 -27.90 -5.99
CA ASN A 10 -42.07 -26.79 -5.24
C ASN A 10 -41.23 -25.93 -6.19
N GLU A 11 -41.82 -24.86 -6.72
CA GLU A 11 -41.10 -23.80 -7.41
C GLU A 11 -40.18 -23.09 -6.40
N TYR A 12 -38.86 -23.08 -6.65
CA TYR A 12 -37.92 -22.41 -5.76
C TYR A 12 -38.03 -20.89 -5.95
N ASN A 13 -38.36 -20.18 -4.89
CA ASN A 13 -38.44 -18.73 -4.90
C ASN A 13 -37.07 -18.12 -4.55
N ILE A 14 -36.52 -17.34 -5.47
CA ILE A 14 -35.23 -16.66 -5.26
C ILE A 14 -35.39 -15.60 -4.16
N PRO A 15 -34.54 -15.63 -3.11
CA PRO A 15 -34.54 -14.63 -2.05
C PRO A 15 -34.46 -13.19 -2.59
N GLU A 16 -34.83 -12.23 -1.76
CA GLU A 16 -34.63 -10.83 -2.09
C GLU A 16 -33.14 -10.51 -2.17
N VAL A 17 -32.75 -9.83 -3.26
CA VAL A 17 -31.37 -9.43 -3.51
C VAL A 17 -31.12 -8.15 -2.74
N THR A 18 -30.13 -8.18 -1.85
CA THR A 18 -29.71 -6.98 -1.13
C THR A 18 -28.66 -6.27 -1.96
N ILE A 19 -28.91 -4.99 -2.28
CA ILE A 19 -27.97 -4.11 -2.99
C ILE A 19 -27.63 -2.95 -2.06
N GLN A 20 -26.34 -2.69 -1.89
CA GLN A 20 -25.82 -1.60 -1.07
C GLN A 20 -24.87 -0.75 -1.92
N ALA A 21 -25.21 0.52 -2.12
CA ALA A 21 -24.29 1.49 -2.70
C ALA A 21 -23.36 2.01 -1.60
N LEU A 22 -22.05 1.90 -1.79
CA LEU A 22 -21.05 2.21 -0.77
C LEU A 22 -20.61 3.67 -0.84
N ASN A 23 -20.36 4.28 0.31
CA ASN A 23 -19.67 5.55 0.46
C ASN A 23 -18.18 5.27 0.70
N PRO A 24 -17.23 5.77 -0.09
CA PRO A 24 -17.33 6.81 -1.14
C PRO A 24 -17.87 6.33 -2.50
N LYS A 25 -17.57 5.09 -2.86
CA LYS A 25 -17.90 4.43 -4.11
C LYS A 25 -17.86 2.93 -3.88
N GLY A 26 -18.58 2.21 -4.72
CA GLY A 26 -18.68 0.76 -4.75
C GLY A 26 -20.12 0.26 -4.62
N VAL A 27 -20.30 -1.04 -4.85
CA VAL A 27 -21.57 -1.74 -4.69
C VAL A 27 -21.33 -3.12 -4.08
N ARG A 28 -22.20 -3.50 -3.14
CA ARG A 28 -22.32 -4.89 -2.67
C ARG A 28 -23.66 -5.44 -3.08
N ILE A 29 -23.64 -6.67 -3.58
CA ILE A 29 -24.83 -7.38 -4.05
C ILE A 29 -24.78 -8.78 -3.48
N PHE A 30 -25.82 -9.19 -2.74
CA PHE A 30 -25.84 -10.53 -2.18
C PHE A 30 -27.24 -11.09 -1.95
N ILE A 31 -27.29 -12.42 -1.87
CA ILE A 31 -28.42 -13.20 -1.34
C ILE A 31 -27.93 -14.10 -0.20
N PRO A 32 -28.79 -14.46 0.77
CA PRO A 32 -28.44 -15.43 1.80
C PRO A 32 -28.15 -16.80 1.18
N ASP A 33 -27.21 -17.52 1.79
CA ASP A 33 -26.90 -18.89 1.39
C ASP A 33 -28.05 -19.85 1.71
N ASN A 34 -28.14 -20.90 0.91
CA ASN A 34 -29.00 -22.06 1.09
C ASN A 34 -28.18 -23.26 0.63
N THR A 35 -28.14 -24.34 1.43
CA THR A 35 -27.25 -25.50 1.26
C THR A 35 -27.38 -26.26 -0.07
N LYS A 36 -28.33 -25.86 -0.92
CA LYS A 36 -28.58 -26.42 -2.26
C LYS A 36 -28.31 -25.44 -3.42
N LEU A 37 -27.87 -24.21 -3.14
CA LEU A 37 -27.41 -23.28 -4.17
C LEU A 37 -26.03 -23.70 -4.69
N SER A 38 -25.82 -23.52 -5.99
CA SER A 38 -24.56 -23.83 -6.67
C SER A 38 -24.09 -22.72 -7.62
N LEU A 39 -24.94 -21.72 -7.88
CA LEU A 39 -24.62 -20.56 -8.69
C LEU A 39 -25.52 -19.38 -8.28
N PHE A 40 -24.94 -18.19 -8.20
CA PHE A 40 -25.64 -16.91 -8.15
C PHE A 40 -25.03 -15.98 -9.20
N ALA A 41 -25.82 -15.61 -10.21
CA ALA A 41 -25.44 -14.67 -11.25
C ALA A 41 -26.33 -13.42 -11.22
N PHE A 42 -25.72 -12.25 -11.27
CA PHE A 42 -26.39 -10.96 -11.25
C PHE A 42 -25.99 -10.16 -12.50
N ASN A 43 -26.97 -9.56 -13.18
CA ASN A 43 -26.72 -8.62 -14.26
C ASN A 43 -27.60 -7.39 -14.11
N GLY A 44 -27.01 -6.20 -14.11
CA GLY A 44 -27.72 -4.93 -13.94
C GLY A 44 -27.17 -3.78 -14.77
N LYS A 45 -28.05 -2.86 -15.17
CA LYS A 45 -27.72 -1.60 -15.85
C LYS A 45 -28.17 -0.41 -15.01
N ILE A 46 -27.32 0.61 -14.90
CA ILE A 46 -27.60 1.83 -14.15
C ILE A 46 -28.39 2.78 -15.06
N ASN A 47 -29.54 3.27 -14.58
CA ASN A 47 -30.43 4.23 -15.24
C ASN A 47 -30.91 3.82 -16.65
N LYS A 48 -30.78 2.55 -17.01
CA LYS A 48 -31.19 1.98 -18.31
C LYS A 48 -31.96 0.68 -18.10
N PRO A 49 -32.94 0.35 -18.96
CA PRO A 49 -33.64 -0.93 -18.90
C PRO A 49 -32.69 -2.08 -19.25
N ILE A 50 -32.97 -3.26 -18.69
CA ILE A 50 -32.24 -4.51 -18.97
C ILE A 50 -33.23 -5.61 -19.34
N SER A 51 -32.90 -6.41 -20.36
CA SER A 51 -33.66 -7.62 -20.72
C SER A 51 -32.98 -8.87 -20.16
N GLN A 52 -33.75 -9.94 -19.99
CA GLN A 52 -33.20 -11.25 -19.66
C GLN A 52 -32.16 -11.66 -20.73
N ASN A 53 -30.97 -12.11 -20.29
CA ASN A 53 -29.78 -12.43 -21.09
C ASN A 53 -28.91 -11.22 -21.56
N ASP A 54 -29.28 -9.98 -21.23
CA ASP A 54 -28.37 -8.86 -21.42
C ASP A 54 -27.18 -8.96 -20.45
N VAL A 55 -25.99 -8.58 -20.91
CA VAL A 55 -24.85 -8.31 -20.01
C VAL A 55 -24.94 -6.86 -19.56
N GLY A 56 -24.96 -6.65 -18.25
CA GLY A 56 -25.07 -5.35 -17.61
C GLY A 56 -23.74 -4.63 -17.41
N GLU A 57 -23.79 -3.38 -16.98
CA GLU A 57 -22.62 -2.64 -16.46
C GLU A 57 -22.12 -3.26 -15.14
N ILE A 58 -23.05 -3.86 -14.38
CA ILE A 58 -22.76 -4.69 -13.22
C ILE A 58 -23.05 -6.13 -13.62
N SER A 59 -22.01 -6.97 -13.68
CA SER A 59 -22.15 -8.39 -14.03
C SER A 59 -21.32 -9.23 -13.07
N ALA A 60 -21.95 -10.23 -12.46
CA ALA A 60 -21.33 -11.08 -11.46
C ALA A 60 -21.75 -12.54 -11.64
N GLU A 61 -20.79 -13.43 -11.45
CA GLU A 61 -21.01 -14.87 -11.36
C GLU A 61 -20.30 -15.40 -10.11
N VAL A 62 -21.08 -15.83 -9.13
CA VAL A 62 -20.60 -16.35 -7.83
C VAL A 62 -20.90 -17.84 -7.78
N THR A 63 -19.85 -18.65 -7.66
CA THR A 63 -19.93 -20.13 -7.69
C THR A 63 -19.78 -20.78 -6.31
N SER A 64 -19.47 -20.00 -5.27
CA SER A 64 -19.39 -20.47 -3.89
C SER A 64 -19.75 -19.36 -2.89
N PRO A 65 -20.46 -19.66 -1.79
CA PRO A 65 -20.78 -18.67 -0.77
C PRO A 65 -19.57 -18.33 0.10
N LYS A 66 -19.58 -17.12 0.67
CA LYS A 66 -18.63 -16.64 1.68
C LYS A 66 -19.41 -16.06 2.86
N ASP A 67 -19.07 -16.48 4.08
CA ASP A 67 -19.72 -16.03 5.32
C ASP A 67 -21.27 -16.17 5.31
N GLY A 68 -21.76 -17.28 4.74
CA GLY A 68 -23.20 -17.58 4.65
C GLY A 68 -23.96 -16.72 3.63
N LYS A 69 -23.25 -16.06 2.70
CA LYS A 69 -23.84 -15.22 1.65
C LYS A 69 -23.22 -15.53 0.29
N TRP A 70 -24.03 -15.47 -0.77
CA TRP A 70 -23.54 -15.42 -2.14
C TRP A 70 -23.37 -13.95 -2.49
N MET A 71 -22.13 -13.47 -2.49
CA MET A 71 -21.83 -12.04 -2.51
C MET A 71 -20.90 -11.68 -3.66
N TYR A 72 -21.26 -10.59 -4.35
CA TYR A 72 -20.43 -9.85 -5.27
C TYR A 72 -20.16 -8.46 -4.69
N GLU A 73 -18.93 -7.99 -4.84
CA GLU A 73 -18.51 -6.66 -4.42
C GLU A 73 -17.65 -6.04 -5.52
N ASP A 74 -18.00 -4.81 -5.91
CA ASP A 74 -17.16 -3.97 -6.76
C ASP A 74 -16.93 -2.65 -6.03
N LEU A 75 -15.71 -2.45 -5.52
CA LEU A 75 -15.34 -1.26 -4.75
C LEU A 75 -15.03 -0.03 -5.63
N HIS A 76 -15.08 -0.16 -6.95
CA HIS A 76 -14.72 0.91 -7.88
C HIS A 76 -15.93 1.55 -8.57
N LEU A 77 -17.08 0.87 -8.58
CA LEU A 77 -18.31 1.36 -9.20
C LEU A 77 -18.85 2.60 -8.49
N GLU A 78 -18.91 3.74 -9.18
CA GLU A 78 -19.46 4.98 -8.61
C GLU A 78 -20.98 5.02 -8.78
N LEU A 79 -21.70 4.91 -7.66
CA LEU A 79 -23.16 5.09 -7.60
C LEU A 79 -23.50 6.39 -6.86
N LYS A 80 -24.55 7.06 -7.31
CA LYS A 80 -25.07 8.29 -6.71
C LYS A 80 -26.46 8.04 -6.13
N VAL A 81 -26.78 8.79 -5.06
CA VAL A 81 -28.16 8.82 -4.55
C VAL A 81 -29.09 9.27 -5.68
N GLY A 82 -30.11 8.45 -5.95
CA GLY A 82 -31.05 8.62 -7.06
C GLY A 82 -30.79 7.72 -8.27
N ASP A 83 -29.64 7.06 -8.37
CA ASP A 83 -29.40 6.08 -9.43
C ASP A 83 -30.33 4.87 -9.29
N VAL A 84 -30.82 4.35 -10.43
CA VAL A 84 -31.69 3.18 -10.49
C VAL A 84 -30.97 2.04 -11.19
N ILE A 85 -30.73 0.95 -10.47
CA ILE A 85 -30.17 -0.30 -11.01
C ILE A 85 -31.35 -1.19 -11.44
N ASN A 86 -31.53 -1.37 -12.74
CA ASN A 86 -32.46 -2.36 -13.29
C ASN A 86 -31.69 -3.67 -13.50
N TYR A 87 -32.18 -4.78 -12.98
CA TYR A 87 -31.43 -6.04 -12.95
C TYR A 87 -32.30 -7.29 -13.12
N TYR A 88 -31.63 -8.39 -13.47
CA TYR A 88 -32.15 -9.74 -13.31
C TYR A 88 -31.10 -10.62 -12.62
N VAL A 89 -31.58 -11.67 -11.96
CA VAL A 89 -30.76 -12.66 -11.27
C VAL A 89 -31.07 -14.05 -11.81
N PHE A 90 -30.02 -14.86 -11.95
CA PHE A 90 -30.11 -16.28 -12.24
C PHE A 90 -29.44 -17.07 -11.12
N VAL A 91 -30.10 -18.12 -10.63
CA VAL A 91 -29.51 -19.02 -9.64
C VAL A 91 -29.67 -20.48 -10.07
N VAL A 92 -28.73 -21.32 -9.67
CA VAL A 92 -28.86 -22.77 -9.80
C VAL A 92 -29.09 -23.37 -8.42
N TYR A 93 -30.30 -23.89 -8.21
CA TYR A 93 -30.74 -24.53 -6.97
C TYR A 93 -31.11 -25.98 -7.25
N ASP A 94 -30.49 -26.93 -6.52
CA ASP A 94 -30.74 -28.37 -6.68
C ASP A 94 -30.64 -28.84 -8.14
N ARG A 95 -29.64 -28.33 -8.88
CA ARG A 95 -29.34 -28.59 -10.31
C ARG A 95 -30.38 -28.04 -11.31
N ALA A 96 -31.36 -27.27 -10.86
CA ALA A 96 -32.31 -26.55 -11.72
C ALA A 96 -32.01 -25.04 -11.72
N GLY A 97 -32.16 -24.40 -12.88
CA GLY A 97 -31.95 -22.96 -13.05
C GLY A 97 -33.25 -22.18 -12.82
N TYR A 98 -33.15 -21.07 -12.08
CA TYR A 98 -34.26 -20.17 -11.77
C TYR A 98 -33.87 -18.74 -12.10
N VAL A 99 -34.81 -17.95 -12.62
CA VAL A 99 -34.60 -16.54 -12.99
C VAL A 99 -35.59 -15.66 -12.24
N LYS A 100 -35.12 -14.51 -11.75
CA LYS A 100 -35.93 -13.40 -11.26
C LYS A 100 -35.56 -12.15 -12.04
N ASP A 101 -36.48 -11.67 -12.86
CA ASP A 101 -36.27 -10.54 -13.78
C ASP A 101 -37.18 -9.35 -13.45
N LYS A 102 -37.00 -8.26 -14.20
CA LYS A 102 -37.77 -7.00 -14.08
C LYS A 102 -37.74 -6.39 -12.68
N VAL A 103 -36.61 -6.53 -11.99
CA VAL A 103 -36.38 -5.95 -10.67
C VAL A 103 -35.61 -4.65 -10.81
N SER A 104 -35.91 -3.69 -9.95
CA SER A 104 -35.21 -2.41 -9.90
C SER A 104 -34.87 -2.06 -8.46
N PHE A 105 -33.70 -1.46 -8.26
CA PHE A 105 -33.26 -0.92 -6.98
C PHE A 105 -32.87 0.54 -7.16
N THR A 106 -33.43 1.43 -6.34
CA THR A 106 -33.07 2.85 -6.33
C THR A 106 -32.13 3.11 -5.17
N VAL A 107 -30.99 3.73 -5.46
CA VAL A 107 -30.01 4.14 -4.45
C VAL A 107 -30.60 5.27 -3.61
N SER A 108 -31.10 4.95 -2.43
CA SER A 108 -31.65 5.94 -1.48
C SER A 108 -30.58 6.58 -0.58
N GLU A 109 -29.49 5.86 -0.34
CA GLU A 109 -28.38 6.29 0.52
C GLU A 109 -27.08 5.63 0.09
N LEU A 110 -25.95 6.24 0.47
CA LEU A 110 -24.63 5.63 0.36
C LEU A 110 -24.22 5.13 1.74
N VAL A 111 -24.11 3.81 1.89
CA VAL A 111 -23.77 3.19 3.17
C VAL A 111 -22.26 3.15 3.36
N SER A 112 -21.77 3.46 4.55
CA SER A 112 -20.37 3.20 4.87
C SER A 112 -20.11 1.70 4.74
N PRO A 113 -18.91 1.26 4.30
CA PRO A 113 -18.55 -0.16 4.24
C PRO A 113 -18.74 -0.87 5.58
N ASP A 114 -18.70 -0.12 6.68
CA ASP A 114 -18.91 -0.57 8.06
C ASP A 114 -20.38 -0.60 8.52
N SER A 115 -21.31 0.05 7.81
CA SER A 115 -22.74 0.05 8.17
C SER A 115 -23.45 -1.16 7.56
N GLN A 116 -23.13 -2.35 8.06
CA GLN A 116 -24.12 -3.43 8.06
C GLN A 116 -25.14 -3.16 9.17
N PRO A 117 -26.46 -3.30 8.93
CA PRO A 117 -27.37 -3.57 10.04
C PRO A 117 -26.86 -4.85 10.69
N SER A 118 -26.49 -4.76 11.96
CA SER A 118 -25.92 -5.82 12.77
C SER A 118 -26.71 -7.14 12.63
N THR A 119 -26.31 -7.97 11.67
CA THR A 119 -26.64 -9.39 11.61
C THR A 119 -25.43 -10.08 12.21
N SER A 120 -25.54 -10.28 13.53
CA SER A 120 -24.51 -10.75 14.46
C SER A 120 -23.22 -9.91 14.43
N ARG A 121 -23.02 -9.08 15.48
CA ARG A 121 -21.66 -9.02 16.05
C ARG A 121 -21.20 -10.49 16.14
N PRO A 122 -20.02 -10.90 15.70
CA PRO A 122 -19.50 -12.19 16.14
C PRO A 122 -19.54 -12.11 17.66
N THR A 123 -20.50 -12.78 18.28
CA THR A 123 -20.74 -12.71 19.73
C THR A 123 -19.55 -13.29 20.48
N GLU A 124 -18.60 -13.86 19.74
CA GLU A 124 -17.33 -14.36 20.22
C GLU A 124 -16.19 -13.67 19.45
N CYS A 125 -15.52 -12.75 20.15
CA CYS A 125 -14.24 -12.20 19.71
C CYS A 125 -13.21 -13.33 19.72
N ARG A 126 -12.89 -13.89 18.56
CA ARG A 126 -11.86 -14.92 18.46
C ARG A 126 -10.52 -14.32 18.89
N PRO A 127 -9.77 -15.00 19.79
CA PRO A 127 -8.45 -14.55 20.20
C PRO A 127 -7.53 -14.35 19.00
N THR A 128 -6.75 -13.27 19.02
CA THR A 128 -5.75 -12.96 17.99
C THR A 128 -4.38 -12.78 18.64
N VAL A 129 -3.33 -13.07 17.88
CA VAL A 129 -1.96 -12.73 18.24
C VAL A 129 -1.63 -11.26 17.94
N THR A 130 -2.47 -10.57 17.17
CA THR A 130 -2.29 -9.16 16.84
C THR A 130 -2.37 -8.29 18.10
N ARG A 131 -1.38 -7.42 18.28
CA ARG A 131 -1.32 -6.48 19.40
C ARG A 131 -1.39 -5.06 18.88
N LEU A 132 -2.37 -4.29 19.34
CA LEU A 132 -2.47 -2.87 19.04
C LEU A 132 -1.75 -2.06 20.11
N ARG A 133 -1.17 -0.91 19.72
CA ARG A 133 -0.65 0.07 20.68
C ARG A 133 -1.75 0.57 21.63
N VAL A 134 -2.96 0.76 21.08
CA VAL A 134 -4.15 1.23 21.81
C VAL A 134 -5.32 0.35 21.42
N GLY A 135 -6.03 -0.19 22.42
CA GLY A 135 -7.20 -1.04 22.22
C GLY A 135 -6.88 -2.52 22.04
N THR A 136 -7.90 -3.30 21.68
CA THR A 136 -7.84 -4.73 21.41
C THR A 136 -8.50 -5.04 20.07
N ALA A 137 -8.18 -6.19 19.49
CA ALA A 137 -8.74 -6.65 18.23
C ALA A 137 -9.21 -8.11 18.34
N CYS A 138 -10.11 -8.51 17.45
CA CYS A 138 -10.47 -9.90 17.23
C CYS A 138 -9.82 -10.43 15.95
N ALA A 139 -9.59 -11.74 15.86
CA ALA A 139 -9.04 -12.34 14.66
C ALA A 139 -9.92 -12.02 13.42
N GLY A 140 -9.29 -11.63 12.32
CA GLY A 140 -9.96 -11.23 11.07
C GLY A 140 -10.56 -9.83 11.07
N GLN A 141 -10.47 -9.07 12.17
CA GLN A 141 -10.98 -7.70 12.23
C GLN A 141 -10.09 -6.73 11.44
N THR A 142 -10.68 -5.88 10.61
CA THR A 142 -9.99 -4.69 10.07
C THR A 142 -9.69 -3.73 11.21
N ILE A 143 -8.41 -3.50 11.48
CA ILE A 143 -7.93 -2.66 12.60
C ILE A 143 -7.45 -1.28 12.14
N PHE A 144 -7.24 -1.09 10.84
CA PHE A 144 -6.96 0.19 10.21
C PHE A 144 -7.39 0.14 8.76
N GLU A 145 -8.04 1.18 8.27
CA GLU A 145 -8.40 1.32 6.85
C GLU A 145 -8.44 2.79 6.46
N ASP A 146 -7.85 3.12 5.31
CA ASP A 146 -8.00 4.41 4.64
C ASP A 146 -8.13 4.21 3.14
N ASN A 147 -9.20 4.75 2.56
CA ASN A 147 -9.50 4.71 1.13
C ASN A 147 -9.22 6.06 0.45
N PHE A 148 -8.58 7.00 1.15
CA PHE A 148 -8.10 8.29 0.63
C PHE A 148 -9.16 9.08 -0.15
N ASN A 149 -10.37 9.21 0.41
CA ASN A 149 -11.41 10.12 -0.09
C ASN A 149 -11.10 11.58 0.23
N SER A 150 -10.40 11.78 1.33
CA SER A 150 -9.85 13.04 1.78
C SER A 150 -8.60 12.77 2.61
N LEU A 151 -7.75 13.77 2.78
CA LEU A 151 -6.56 13.63 3.62
C LEU A 151 -6.96 13.70 5.09
N ARG A 152 -6.99 12.53 5.75
CA ARG A 152 -7.33 12.38 7.18
C ARG A 152 -6.14 12.63 8.09
N GLU A 153 -5.95 13.87 8.52
CA GLU A 153 -4.85 14.29 9.41
C GLU A 153 -4.99 13.81 10.87
N ASP A 154 -6.15 13.26 11.22
CA ASP A 154 -6.36 12.51 12.46
C ASP A 154 -5.68 11.14 12.43
N LEU A 155 -5.57 10.52 11.24
CA LEU A 155 -4.89 9.24 11.05
C LEU A 155 -3.44 9.39 10.61
N TRP A 156 -3.16 10.36 9.76
CA TRP A 156 -1.86 10.54 9.13
C TRP A 156 -1.18 11.81 9.59
N GLN A 157 0.08 11.67 9.96
CA GLN A 157 1.00 12.79 10.12
C GLN A 157 1.77 12.97 8.81
N ILE A 158 1.60 14.13 8.15
CA ILE A 158 2.50 14.54 7.08
C ILE A 158 3.81 14.98 7.73
N GLU A 159 4.89 14.37 7.29
CA GLU A 159 6.22 14.59 7.83
C GLU A 159 6.84 15.85 7.26
N GLN A 160 7.57 16.55 8.12
CA GLN A 160 8.37 17.72 7.75
C GLN A 160 9.72 17.66 8.45
N TYR A 161 10.77 17.37 7.68
CA TYR A 161 12.17 17.31 8.09
C TYR A 161 13.08 17.01 6.87
N ILE A 162 14.39 17.18 7.06
CA ILE A 162 15.44 16.78 6.13
C ILE A 162 15.99 15.43 6.61
N PRO A 163 15.78 14.34 5.86
CA PRO A 163 16.28 13.02 6.22
C PRO A 163 17.81 12.95 6.19
N ASP A 164 18.35 12.16 7.11
CA ASP A 164 19.79 11.91 7.28
C ASP A 164 20.07 10.39 7.20
N GLN A 165 20.72 9.82 8.22
CA GLN A 165 20.98 8.37 8.27
C GLN A 165 19.70 7.52 8.30
N PRO A 166 19.74 6.29 7.75
CA PRO A 166 20.87 5.65 7.07
C PRO A 166 20.90 5.86 5.55
N GLU A 167 19.84 6.40 4.95
CA GLU A 167 19.64 6.42 3.49
C GLU A 167 20.20 7.68 2.80
N TYR A 168 20.25 8.80 3.52
CA TYR A 168 20.66 10.12 3.03
C TYR A 168 20.02 10.52 1.68
N PRO A 169 18.69 10.38 1.49
CA PRO A 169 18.07 10.77 0.24
C PRO A 169 18.20 12.28 0.01
N PHE A 170 18.22 12.69 -1.26
CA PHE A 170 18.44 14.08 -1.66
C PHE A 170 17.15 14.91 -1.64
N VAL A 171 16.30 14.65 -0.65
CA VAL A 171 14.99 15.27 -0.49
C VAL A 171 14.93 16.07 0.81
N SER A 172 13.99 17.00 0.88
CA SER A 172 13.40 17.44 2.14
C SER A 172 11.92 17.05 2.14
N TYR A 173 11.45 16.42 3.21
CA TYR A 173 10.03 16.17 3.41
C TYR A 173 9.39 17.46 3.93
N GLN A 174 8.35 17.92 3.25
CA GLN A 174 7.67 19.18 3.59
C GLN A 174 6.16 19.02 3.53
N ARG A 175 5.48 19.80 4.36
CA ARG A 175 4.01 19.85 4.46
C ARG A 175 3.48 21.17 3.87
N PRO A 176 2.25 21.21 3.31
CA PRO A 176 1.60 22.48 2.99
C PRO A 176 1.54 23.44 4.19
N PRO A 177 1.69 24.77 3.99
CA PRO A 177 1.80 25.47 2.70
C PRO A 177 3.21 25.51 2.10
N ASN A 178 4.22 24.89 2.74
CA ASN A 178 5.62 24.98 2.30
C ASN A 178 5.85 24.33 0.93
N ALA A 179 5.20 23.18 0.69
CA ALA A 179 5.14 22.55 -0.62
C ALA A 179 3.89 21.65 -0.73
N GLN A 180 3.27 21.64 -1.91
CA GLN A 180 2.15 20.75 -2.21
C GLN A 180 2.69 19.42 -2.77
N THR A 181 3.26 18.58 -1.92
CA THR A 181 3.83 17.25 -2.28
C THR A 181 2.95 16.08 -1.90
N VAL A 182 1.96 16.31 -1.04
CA VAL A 182 0.97 15.32 -0.61
C VAL A 182 -0.41 15.87 -0.93
N THR A 183 -1.15 15.20 -1.79
CA THR A 183 -2.53 15.56 -2.14
C THR A 183 -3.43 14.33 -2.12
N VAL A 184 -4.73 14.56 -2.01
CA VAL A 184 -5.74 13.53 -2.22
C VAL A 184 -6.65 14.03 -3.33
N GLU A 185 -6.61 13.34 -4.47
CA GLU A 185 -7.33 13.72 -5.69
C GLU A 185 -7.91 12.47 -6.35
N ASN A 186 -9.16 12.55 -6.82
CA ASN A 186 -9.87 11.44 -7.47
C ASN A 186 -9.93 10.14 -6.64
N GLY A 187 -9.93 10.25 -5.30
CA GLY A 187 -9.95 9.11 -4.39
C GLY A 187 -8.60 8.40 -4.24
N PHE A 188 -7.49 9.05 -4.62
CA PHE A 188 -6.14 8.52 -4.41
C PHE A 188 -5.32 9.50 -3.59
N LEU A 189 -4.53 8.98 -2.65
CA LEU A 189 -3.38 9.70 -2.11
C LEU A 189 -2.29 9.77 -3.18
N SER A 190 -1.83 10.97 -3.50
CA SER A 190 -0.70 11.22 -4.38
C SER A 190 0.45 11.84 -3.60
N ILE A 191 1.60 11.18 -3.60
CA ILE A 191 2.85 11.69 -3.02
C ILE A 191 3.82 11.95 -4.17
N GLU A 192 4.06 13.22 -4.47
CA GLU A 192 4.82 13.62 -5.66
C GLU A 192 6.04 14.48 -5.29
N PRO A 193 7.26 14.06 -5.67
CA PRO A 193 8.46 14.87 -5.50
C PRO A 193 8.49 16.01 -6.53
N LYS A 194 8.92 17.18 -6.09
CA LYS A 194 9.04 18.42 -6.90
C LYS A 194 10.43 19.02 -6.74
N LEU A 195 10.81 19.92 -7.63
CA LEU A 195 12.10 20.59 -7.49
C LEU A 195 12.04 21.63 -6.39
N GLN A 196 13.07 21.67 -5.54
CA GLN A 196 13.15 22.65 -4.47
C GLN A 196 13.25 24.07 -5.02
N GLU A 197 13.92 24.27 -6.17
CA GLU A 197 14.05 25.59 -6.82
C GLU A 197 12.72 26.15 -7.36
N GLU A 198 11.71 25.30 -7.55
CA GLU A 198 10.37 25.70 -7.99
C GLU A 198 9.46 26.11 -6.82
N GLN A 199 9.94 25.98 -5.57
CA GLN A 199 9.16 26.32 -4.39
C GLN A 199 9.27 27.81 -4.05
N ASN A 200 8.25 28.33 -3.36
CA ASN A 200 8.20 29.75 -2.99
C ASN A 200 9.43 30.15 -2.17
N GLY A 201 10.14 31.19 -2.61
CA GLY A 201 11.36 31.68 -1.96
C GLY A 201 12.64 30.93 -2.32
N PHE A 202 12.60 29.99 -3.27
CA PHE A 202 13.76 29.26 -3.76
C PHE A 202 14.08 29.58 -5.22
N SER A 203 15.33 29.33 -5.59
CA SER A 203 15.85 29.45 -6.94
C SER A 203 17.04 28.50 -7.07
N GLN A 204 17.54 28.34 -8.29
CA GLN A 204 18.77 27.55 -8.51
C GLN A 204 19.94 28.06 -7.65
N GLU A 205 20.07 29.38 -7.49
CA GLU A 205 21.15 30.00 -6.69
C GLU A 205 20.98 29.70 -5.20
N SER A 206 19.74 29.73 -4.69
CA SER A 206 19.49 29.51 -3.26
C SER A 206 19.84 28.10 -2.80
N LEU A 207 19.88 27.12 -3.71
CA LEU A 207 20.36 25.77 -3.38
C LEU A 207 21.85 25.74 -3.03
N TYR A 208 22.65 26.66 -3.56
CA TYR A 208 24.10 26.70 -3.35
C TYR A 208 24.53 27.63 -2.21
N THR A 209 23.76 28.67 -1.92
CA THR A 209 24.15 29.74 -0.97
C THR A 209 23.11 30.02 0.10
N GLY A 210 21.90 29.49 -0.04
CA GLY A 210 20.77 29.79 0.82
C GLY A 210 20.68 28.91 2.05
N SER A 211 19.56 29.05 2.75
CA SER A 211 19.16 28.22 3.89
C SER A 211 17.75 27.70 3.70
N LEU A 212 17.50 26.50 4.22
CA LEU A 212 16.18 25.88 4.30
C LEU A 212 15.78 25.83 5.77
N ASN A 213 14.62 26.37 6.11
CA ASN A 213 14.08 26.40 7.47
C ASN A 213 12.70 25.73 7.48
N LEU A 214 12.60 24.63 8.22
CA LEU A 214 11.41 23.81 8.38
C LEU A 214 10.93 23.75 9.84
N PHE A 215 11.32 24.73 10.69
CA PHE A 215 10.96 24.73 12.11
C PHE A 215 9.44 24.80 12.34
N SER A 216 8.72 25.56 11.52
CA SER A 216 7.27 25.69 11.62
C SER A 216 6.57 24.42 11.14
N GLY A 217 6.26 23.51 12.08
CA GLY A 217 5.68 22.20 11.78
C GLY A 217 6.69 21.05 11.70
N CYS A 218 7.92 21.25 12.18
CA CYS A 218 8.95 20.22 12.26
C CYS A 218 8.44 18.96 12.99
N THR A 219 8.64 17.80 12.37
CA THR A 219 8.17 16.48 12.88
C THR A 219 9.30 15.61 13.44
N ARG A 220 10.51 16.17 13.49
CA ARG A 220 11.73 15.54 14.00
C ARG A 220 12.46 16.50 14.93
N THR A 221 13.71 16.19 15.26
CA THR A 221 14.53 17.09 16.07
C THR A 221 14.85 18.37 15.30
N ALA A 222 15.14 19.44 16.02
CA ALA A 222 15.41 20.76 15.45
C ALA A 222 16.55 20.73 14.41
N GLU A 223 17.57 19.91 14.63
CA GLU A 223 18.71 19.75 13.73
C GLU A 223 18.30 19.17 12.38
N SER A 224 17.24 18.36 12.34
CA SER A 224 16.70 17.79 11.09
C SER A 224 15.80 18.76 10.34
N CYS A 225 15.55 19.97 10.87
CA CYS A 225 14.61 20.93 10.29
C CYS A 225 15.26 22.23 9.85
N SER A 226 16.59 22.24 9.71
CA SER A 226 17.31 23.34 9.09
C SER A 226 18.50 22.84 8.29
N ALA A 227 18.78 23.49 7.17
CA ALA A 227 20.01 23.30 6.41
C ALA A 227 20.54 24.65 5.94
N ILE A 228 21.85 24.77 5.87
CA ILE A 228 22.55 25.91 5.29
C ILE A 228 23.48 25.34 4.22
N ALA A 229 23.37 25.85 3.00
CA ALA A 229 24.26 25.43 1.93
C ALA A 229 25.68 25.97 2.17
N MET A 230 26.68 25.11 1.99
CA MET A 230 28.08 25.47 2.16
C MET A 230 28.98 24.63 1.26
N GLY A 231 29.60 25.29 0.28
CA GLY A 231 30.50 24.64 -0.68
C GLY A 231 29.78 23.58 -1.51
N ALA A 232 30.19 22.31 -1.36
CA ALA A 232 29.56 21.20 -2.08
C ALA A 232 28.35 20.57 -1.36
N SER A 233 28.07 21.00 -0.13
CA SER A 233 26.85 20.63 0.59
C SER A 233 25.76 21.63 0.22
N ILE A 234 25.02 21.33 -0.85
CA ILE A 234 23.87 22.11 -1.29
C ILE A 234 22.63 21.82 -0.42
N LEU A 235 21.62 22.69 -0.47
CA LEU A 235 20.29 22.36 0.06
C LEU A 235 19.72 21.13 -0.66
N PRO A 236 18.82 20.35 -0.03
CA PRO A 236 18.15 19.25 -0.71
C PRO A 236 17.51 19.74 -2.02
N PRO A 237 17.92 19.22 -3.19
CA PRO A 237 17.47 19.72 -4.48
C PRO A 237 16.00 19.38 -4.77
N VAL A 238 15.43 18.42 -4.04
CA VAL A 238 14.07 17.94 -4.22
C VAL A 238 13.27 18.16 -2.94
N VAL A 239 12.03 18.60 -3.08
CA VAL A 239 11.03 18.56 -2.02
C VAL A 239 10.10 17.37 -2.27
N SER A 240 9.76 16.61 -1.24
CA SER A 240 8.89 15.45 -1.37
C SER A 240 7.90 15.34 -0.21
N GLY A 241 7.02 14.36 -0.29
CA GLY A 241 6.05 14.03 0.74
C GLY A 241 6.37 12.69 1.43
N ARG A 242 6.05 12.62 2.71
CA ARG A 242 6.04 11.39 3.49
C ARG A 242 4.96 11.49 4.57
N LEU A 243 4.26 10.39 4.82
CA LEU A 243 3.23 10.27 5.84
C LEU A 243 3.55 9.11 6.77
N THR A 244 3.20 9.26 8.04
CA THR A 244 3.22 8.16 9.02
C THR A 244 1.87 8.05 9.73
N SER A 245 1.50 6.84 10.16
CA SER A 245 0.28 6.66 10.95
C SER A 245 0.47 7.22 12.36
N LYS A 246 -0.38 8.16 12.77
CA LYS A 246 -0.18 9.01 13.95
C LYS A 246 -0.42 8.29 15.28
N SER A 247 -1.61 7.70 15.43
CA SER A 247 -2.02 6.97 16.65
C SER A 247 -2.00 5.46 16.45
N PHE A 248 -1.98 4.99 15.21
CA PHE A 248 -2.02 3.58 14.87
C PHE A 248 -0.62 2.98 14.80
N ALA A 249 -0.39 1.95 15.61
CA ALA A 249 0.75 1.05 15.52
C ALA A 249 0.33 -0.32 16.04
N PHE A 250 0.91 -1.38 15.46
CA PHE A 250 0.49 -2.75 15.74
C PHE A 250 1.67 -3.72 15.67
N THR A 251 1.50 -4.91 16.24
CA THR A 251 2.36 -6.07 16.04
C THR A 251 1.52 -7.19 15.46
N TYR A 252 2.00 -7.79 14.38
CA TYR A 252 1.37 -8.90 13.65
C TYR A 252 0.02 -8.56 13.01
N GLY A 253 -0.18 -9.00 11.79
CA GLY A 253 -1.35 -8.63 10.98
C GLY A 253 -1.10 -8.86 9.50
N ILE A 254 -2.13 -8.62 8.71
CA ILE A 254 -2.04 -8.55 7.26
C ILE A 254 -2.14 -7.09 6.88
N VAL A 255 -1.12 -6.56 6.21
CA VAL A 255 -1.18 -5.24 5.59
C VAL A 255 -1.43 -5.43 4.11
N GLU A 256 -2.37 -4.67 3.56
CA GLU A 256 -2.67 -4.60 2.12
C GLU A 256 -2.66 -3.13 1.70
N ILE A 257 -1.87 -2.83 0.68
CA ILE A 257 -1.74 -1.48 0.13
C ILE A 257 -1.90 -1.59 -1.38
N ARG A 258 -2.98 -1.02 -1.90
CA ARG A 258 -3.17 -0.91 -3.35
C ARG A 258 -2.54 0.37 -3.85
N ALA A 259 -1.46 0.26 -4.59
CA ALA A 259 -0.68 1.41 -5.03
C ALA A 259 -0.12 1.25 -6.44
N LYS A 260 0.13 2.38 -7.09
CA LYS A 260 0.89 2.50 -8.33
C LYS A 260 2.22 3.21 -8.03
N LEU A 261 3.32 2.53 -8.33
CA LEU A 261 4.67 2.99 -7.96
C LEU A 261 5.15 4.12 -8.88
N PRO A 262 6.05 4.99 -8.41
CA PRO A 262 6.57 6.10 -9.21
C PRO A 262 7.46 5.61 -10.36
N LYS A 263 7.52 6.44 -11.42
CA LYS A 263 8.36 6.29 -12.60
C LYS A 263 9.14 7.56 -12.90
N GLY A 264 10.45 7.42 -12.96
CA GLY A 264 11.41 8.51 -13.14
C GLY A 264 12.76 8.10 -12.58
N ASP A 265 13.83 8.50 -13.25
CA ASP A 265 15.17 8.14 -12.83
C ASP A 265 15.47 8.67 -11.44
N TRP A 266 16.12 7.82 -10.65
CA TRP A 266 16.58 8.11 -9.30
C TRP A 266 15.46 8.31 -8.25
N ILE A 267 14.21 8.00 -8.57
CA ILE A 267 13.08 8.02 -7.62
C ILE A 267 12.86 6.61 -7.03
N TYR A 268 12.44 6.52 -5.76
CA TYR A 268 11.93 5.28 -5.20
C TYR A 268 10.82 5.53 -4.17
N PRO A 269 9.80 4.64 -4.09
CA PRO A 269 8.75 4.74 -3.10
C PRO A 269 9.20 4.17 -1.75
N GLU A 270 8.57 4.65 -0.70
CA GLU A 270 8.69 4.15 0.66
C GLU A 270 7.32 3.59 1.08
N ILE A 271 7.13 2.28 0.99
CA ILE A 271 5.94 1.58 1.50
C ILE A 271 6.40 0.66 2.63
N LEU A 272 6.39 1.20 3.84
CA LEU A 272 7.15 0.64 4.97
C LEU A 272 6.27 0.42 6.20
N LEU A 273 6.68 -0.53 7.03
CA LEU A 273 6.40 -0.52 8.46
C LEU A 273 7.70 -0.19 9.21
N GLU A 274 7.61 0.74 10.16
CA GLU A 274 8.75 1.19 10.95
C GLU A 274 8.51 0.99 12.44
N SER A 275 9.53 0.53 13.19
CA SER A 275 9.43 0.43 14.65
C SER A 275 9.09 1.80 15.26
N LEU A 276 8.05 1.84 16.09
CA LEU A 276 7.56 3.05 16.76
C LEU A 276 8.53 3.50 17.88
N LEU A 277 8.99 2.56 18.70
CA LEU A 277 9.77 2.86 19.92
C LEU A 277 11.28 2.68 19.75
N LYS A 278 11.73 2.13 18.63
CA LYS A 278 13.13 1.82 18.35
C LYS A 278 13.82 1.04 19.50
N LYS A 279 13.11 0.07 20.09
CA LYS A 279 13.53 -0.75 21.25
C LYS A 279 14.95 -1.33 21.16
N TYR A 280 15.40 -1.69 19.96
CA TYR A 280 16.70 -2.34 19.72
C TYR A 280 17.78 -1.38 19.23
N GLY A 281 17.48 -0.07 19.18
CA GLY A 281 18.38 0.99 18.76
C GLY A 281 17.94 1.71 17.48
N THR A 282 18.49 2.89 17.28
CA THR A 282 18.20 3.78 16.14
C THR A 282 19.13 3.60 14.94
N PRO A 283 20.46 3.46 15.10
CA PRO A 283 21.38 3.46 13.96
C PRO A 283 21.16 2.28 12.99
N LYS A 284 21.35 2.52 11.69
CA LYS A 284 21.47 1.49 10.64
C LYS A 284 20.35 0.41 10.63
N TYR A 285 19.11 0.77 10.97
CA TYR A 285 17.97 -0.14 11.08
C TYR A 285 18.04 -1.16 12.22
N ALA A 286 18.75 -0.85 13.31
CA ALA A 286 18.87 -1.72 14.48
C ALA A 286 17.51 -2.24 15.03
N SER A 287 16.45 -1.42 14.98
CA SER A 287 15.08 -1.81 15.37
C SER A 287 14.20 -2.30 14.23
N GLY A 288 14.77 -2.53 13.05
CA GLY A 288 14.05 -3.10 11.92
C GLY A 288 13.18 -2.11 11.15
N VAL A 289 13.08 -2.38 9.84
CA VAL A 289 12.07 -1.83 8.93
C VAL A 289 11.53 -2.99 8.10
N ILE A 290 10.21 -3.06 7.90
CA ILE A 290 9.61 -3.99 6.95
C ILE A 290 9.31 -3.20 5.68
N LYS A 291 10.04 -3.46 4.60
CA LYS A 291 9.74 -2.89 3.28
C LYS A 291 8.67 -3.78 2.65
N ILE A 292 7.44 -3.28 2.55
CA ILE A 292 6.32 -4.05 1.96
C ILE A 292 6.55 -4.21 0.47
N ALA A 293 6.85 -3.10 -0.22
CA ALA A 293 7.12 -3.07 -1.64
C ALA A 293 7.94 -1.83 -2.01
N ALA A 294 8.88 -1.99 -2.94
CA ALA A 294 9.50 -0.89 -3.66
C ALA A 294 10.05 -1.36 -5.01
N ALA A 295 9.96 -0.51 -6.02
CA ALA A 295 10.68 -0.65 -7.27
C ALA A 295 11.40 0.67 -7.54
N LEU A 296 12.61 0.63 -8.11
CA LEU A 296 13.30 1.85 -8.52
C LEU A 296 12.55 2.47 -9.71
N GLY A 297 12.42 3.79 -9.73
CA GLY A 297 11.63 4.52 -10.72
C GLY A 297 12.24 4.48 -12.13
N ASN A 298 13.53 4.19 -12.26
CA ASN A 298 14.23 4.08 -13.53
C ASN A 298 13.57 3.03 -14.43
N SER A 299 13.32 3.38 -15.70
CA SER A 299 12.66 2.44 -16.62
C SER A 299 13.50 1.21 -16.93
N ASP A 300 14.81 1.41 -17.04
CA ASP A 300 15.85 0.41 -17.26
C ASP A 300 17.08 0.89 -16.47
N LEU A 301 17.60 0.05 -15.59
CA LEU A 301 18.77 0.37 -14.77
C LEU A 301 19.60 -0.88 -14.56
N ARG A 302 20.82 -0.90 -15.07
CA ARG A 302 21.64 -2.12 -15.13
C ARG A 302 22.96 -1.98 -14.42
N LEU A 303 23.44 -3.09 -13.86
CA LEU A 303 24.83 -3.28 -13.46
C LEU A 303 25.34 -4.53 -14.17
N GLY A 304 26.08 -4.35 -15.26
CA GLY A 304 26.41 -5.45 -16.16
C GLY A 304 25.14 -6.13 -16.70
N PRO A 305 24.97 -7.46 -16.58
CA PRO A 305 23.79 -8.15 -17.09
C PRO A 305 22.54 -8.00 -16.20
N ASP A 306 22.71 -7.56 -14.95
CA ASP A 306 21.66 -7.55 -13.95
C ASP A 306 20.78 -6.30 -14.06
N GLU A 307 19.46 -6.49 -14.07
CA GLU A 307 18.44 -5.43 -14.05
C GLU A 307 18.09 -5.01 -12.61
N TYR A 308 17.89 -3.72 -12.39
CA TYR A 308 17.55 -3.10 -11.10
C TYR A 308 16.40 -2.09 -11.18
N GLY A 309 15.98 -1.70 -12.39
CA GLY A 309 14.95 -0.69 -12.60
C GLY A 309 13.55 -1.16 -12.25
N ASN A 310 12.55 -0.53 -12.85
CA ASN A 310 11.15 -0.64 -12.47
C ASN A 310 10.50 -2.02 -12.80
N LYS A 311 11.27 -2.96 -13.35
CA LYS A 311 10.87 -4.37 -13.52
C LYS A 311 11.14 -5.22 -12.27
N ILE A 312 11.88 -4.68 -11.31
CA ILE A 312 12.31 -5.40 -10.12
C ILE A 312 11.55 -4.89 -8.90
N LEU A 313 10.80 -5.78 -8.26
CA LEU A 313 10.15 -5.54 -6.99
C LEU A 313 11.06 -6.02 -5.85
N TYR A 314 11.25 -5.14 -4.88
CA TYR A 314 11.97 -5.39 -3.63
C TYR A 314 11.01 -5.29 -2.46
N GLY A 315 11.29 -6.07 -1.42
CA GLY A 315 10.46 -6.19 -0.23
C GLY A 315 11.10 -7.17 0.73
N GLY A 316 10.73 -7.10 2.00
CA GLY A 316 11.31 -7.89 3.06
C GLY A 316 11.77 -7.06 4.27
N PRO A 317 12.19 -7.74 5.34
CA PRO A 317 12.72 -7.09 6.53
C PRO A 317 14.14 -6.57 6.32
N ILE A 318 14.46 -5.42 6.92
CA ILE A 318 15.79 -4.80 6.92
C ILE A 318 16.20 -4.59 8.38
N MET A 319 17.37 -5.11 8.76
CA MET A 319 17.89 -5.03 10.15
C MET A 319 19.30 -4.42 10.23
N ASN A 320 19.93 -4.18 9.09
CA ASN A 320 21.27 -3.62 8.99
C ASN A 320 21.45 -2.98 7.61
N LEU A 321 22.08 -1.82 7.55
CA LEU A 321 22.32 -1.13 6.28
C LEU A 321 23.24 -1.92 5.33
N ALA A 322 24.41 -2.36 5.81
CA ALA A 322 25.42 -3.02 4.98
C ALA A 322 24.98 -4.42 4.51
N CYS A 323 24.19 -5.11 5.32
CA CYS A 323 23.65 -6.44 5.07
C CYS A 323 22.16 -6.44 4.74
N ARG A 324 21.63 -5.32 4.24
CA ARG A 324 20.18 -5.19 3.97
C ARG A 324 19.63 -6.27 3.04
N GLN A 325 20.46 -6.80 2.15
CA GLN A 325 20.08 -7.82 1.16
C GLN A 325 19.88 -9.23 1.75
N VAL A 326 20.24 -9.46 3.02
CA VAL A 326 20.17 -10.82 3.62
C VAL A 326 18.73 -11.35 3.71
N LEU A 327 17.76 -10.46 3.95
CA LEU A 327 16.35 -10.81 4.10
C LEU A 327 15.43 -10.13 3.07
N LEU A 328 15.97 -9.22 2.25
CA LEU A 328 15.23 -8.64 1.14
C LEU A 328 15.11 -9.63 0.00
N GLY A 329 13.90 -9.81 -0.49
CA GLY A 329 13.62 -10.54 -1.73
C GLY A 329 13.68 -9.63 -2.95
N ARG A 330 13.79 -10.29 -4.11
CA ARG A 330 13.76 -9.67 -5.45
C ARG A 330 12.79 -10.48 -6.33
N LYS A 331 11.73 -9.85 -6.86
CA LYS A 331 10.86 -10.43 -7.90
C LYS A 331 11.04 -9.66 -9.20
N GLU A 332 11.46 -10.35 -10.25
CA GLU A 332 11.65 -9.78 -11.58
C GLU A 332 10.46 -10.10 -12.49
N LEU A 333 9.97 -9.09 -13.20
CA LEU A 333 9.00 -9.29 -14.27
C LEU A 333 9.73 -9.63 -15.58
N PHE A 334 9.68 -10.90 -15.97
CA PHE A 334 10.26 -11.37 -17.23
C PHE A 334 9.44 -10.90 -18.45
N ASN A 335 8.11 -10.97 -18.33
CA ASN A 335 7.16 -10.58 -19.38
C ASN A 335 6.04 -9.78 -18.71
N GLY A 336 5.92 -8.50 -19.05
CA GLY A 336 4.87 -7.65 -18.51
C GLY A 336 5.23 -6.18 -18.48
N PRO A 337 4.24 -5.32 -18.23
CA PRO A 337 4.48 -3.90 -17.99
C PRO A 337 5.26 -3.72 -16.68
N GLN A 338 5.98 -2.60 -16.54
CA GLN A 338 6.74 -2.28 -15.32
C GLN A 338 5.82 -2.11 -14.10
N TRP A 339 6.32 -2.26 -12.87
CA TRP A 339 5.55 -2.14 -11.63
C TRP A 339 4.87 -0.76 -11.43
N SER A 340 5.34 0.27 -12.11
CA SER A 340 4.76 1.61 -12.15
C SER A 340 3.61 1.77 -13.15
N SER A 341 3.30 0.75 -13.95
CA SER A 341 2.33 0.90 -15.04
C SER A 341 0.89 0.88 -14.55
N ASN A 342 0.59 0.03 -13.58
CA ASN A 342 -0.75 -0.21 -13.04
C ASN A 342 -0.75 -0.16 -11.51
N PHE A 343 -1.95 -0.11 -10.93
CA PHE A 343 -2.13 -0.38 -9.51
C PHE A 343 -1.96 -1.87 -9.24
N HIS A 344 -1.25 -2.19 -8.16
CA HIS A 344 -1.06 -3.53 -7.65
C HIS A 344 -1.38 -3.56 -6.16
N VAL A 345 -1.83 -4.71 -5.66
CA VAL A 345 -2.05 -4.93 -4.22
C VAL A 345 -0.80 -5.53 -3.63
N TYR A 346 -0.02 -4.71 -2.91
CA TYR A 346 1.15 -5.15 -2.18
C TYR A 346 0.75 -5.56 -0.77
N SER A 347 1.12 -6.76 -0.36
CA SER A 347 0.73 -7.30 0.94
C SER A 347 1.90 -7.90 1.71
N VAL A 348 1.85 -7.75 3.04
CA VAL A 348 2.64 -8.56 3.97
C VAL A 348 1.72 -9.16 5.03
N ARG A 349 1.72 -10.49 5.14
CA ARG A 349 1.22 -11.22 6.31
C ARG A 349 2.38 -11.38 7.28
N TRP A 350 2.35 -10.62 8.36
CA TRP A 350 3.35 -10.64 9.42
C TRP A 350 2.83 -11.45 10.60
N GLU A 351 3.38 -12.63 10.78
CA GLU A 351 3.06 -13.59 11.85
C GLU A 351 4.18 -13.62 12.91
N PRO A 352 3.91 -14.20 14.11
CA PRO A 352 4.93 -14.31 15.16
C PRO A 352 6.20 -15.09 14.80
N ASP A 353 6.12 -15.97 13.80
CA ASP A 353 7.18 -16.89 13.39
C ASP A 353 7.58 -16.77 11.92
N LYS A 354 6.90 -15.95 11.12
CA LYS A 354 7.24 -15.73 9.71
C LYS A 354 6.66 -14.42 9.15
N MET A 355 7.17 -14.02 8.01
CA MET A 355 6.57 -12.98 7.17
C MET A 355 6.40 -13.51 5.75
N THR A 356 5.22 -13.31 5.18
CA THR A 356 4.89 -13.71 3.81
C THR A 356 4.49 -12.47 3.02
N PHE A 357 5.20 -12.20 1.93
CA PHE A 357 4.96 -11.06 1.05
C PHE A 357 4.29 -11.53 -0.23
N SER A 358 3.25 -10.80 -0.62
CA SER A 358 2.46 -11.08 -1.81
C SER A 358 2.27 -9.82 -2.66
N VAL A 359 2.10 -10.01 -3.96
CA VAL A 359 1.65 -8.97 -4.88
C VAL A 359 0.51 -9.55 -5.71
N ASP A 360 -0.62 -8.85 -5.77
CA ASP A 360 -1.85 -9.29 -6.45
C ASP A 360 -2.30 -10.71 -6.04
N GLY A 361 -2.14 -11.02 -4.74
CA GLY A 361 -2.47 -12.32 -4.17
C GLY A 361 -1.42 -13.43 -4.38
N GLU A 362 -0.40 -13.20 -5.22
CA GLU A 362 0.68 -14.16 -5.45
C GLU A 362 1.81 -13.97 -4.42
N GLU A 363 2.08 -15.00 -3.61
CA GLU A 363 3.26 -15.03 -2.73
C GLU A 363 4.55 -15.03 -3.54
N TRP A 364 5.51 -14.17 -3.17
CA TRP A 364 6.80 -14.09 -3.87
C TRP A 364 8.01 -14.06 -2.93
N LEU A 365 7.80 -13.83 -1.62
CA LEU A 365 8.85 -13.90 -0.62
C LEU A 365 8.29 -14.42 0.71
N ARG A 366 9.02 -15.36 1.32
CA ARG A 366 8.78 -15.84 2.67
C ARG A 366 10.04 -15.73 3.51
N VAL A 367 9.92 -15.16 4.71
CA VAL A 367 11.02 -14.98 5.65
C VAL A 367 10.69 -15.65 6.98
N GLU A 368 11.55 -16.60 7.35
CA GLU A 368 11.43 -17.39 8.57
C GLU A 368 12.75 -17.34 9.38
N PRO A 369 12.69 -17.40 10.72
CA PRO A 369 13.87 -17.40 11.57
C PRO A 369 14.60 -18.74 11.50
N THR A 370 15.90 -18.73 11.75
CA THR A 370 16.65 -19.98 11.99
C THR A 370 16.43 -20.49 13.42
N ALA A 371 17.04 -21.62 13.79
CA ALA A 371 17.12 -22.09 15.18
C ALA A 371 17.54 -20.98 16.16
N SER A 372 18.51 -20.14 15.76
CA SER A 372 19.02 -19.00 16.54
C SER A 372 18.24 -17.68 16.31
N GLY A 373 17.01 -17.77 15.81
CA GLY A 373 16.19 -16.62 15.46
C GLY A 373 16.56 -16.01 14.09
N LEU A 374 15.99 -14.84 13.81
CA LEU A 374 16.21 -14.10 12.58
C LEU A 374 17.65 -13.57 12.48
N SER A 375 18.24 -13.19 13.62
CA SER A 375 19.65 -12.78 13.70
C SER A 375 20.64 -13.88 13.23
N GLY A 376 20.23 -15.16 13.31
CA GLY A 376 21.02 -16.29 12.81
C GLY A 376 21.15 -16.34 11.28
N ARG A 377 20.31 -15.60 10.53
CA ARG A 377 20.42 -15.45 9.06
C ARG A 377 21.59 -14.55 8.65
N PHE A 378 22.12 -13.75 9.57
CA PHE A 378 23.20 -12.82 9.31
C PHE A 378 24.55 -13.41 9.70
N ASN A 379 25.56 -13.20 8.87
CA ASN A 379 26.94 -13.57 9.20
C ASN A 379 27.52 -12.65 10.30
N ARG A 380 28.75 -12.95 10.74
CA ARG A 380 29.44 -12.19 11.81
C ARG A 380 29.89 -10.77 11.40
N TYR A 381 29.97 -10.48 10.11
CA TYR A 381 30.41 -9.19 9.59
C TYR A 381 29.26 -8.17 9.51
N CYS A 382 28.02 -8.64 9.60
CA CYS A 382 26.85 -7.78 9.72
C CYS A 382 26.76 -7.20 11.13
N ASP A 383 26.90 -5.88 11.22
CA ASP A 383 26.78 -5.09 12.44
C ASP A 383 25.31 -4.96 12.88
N ILE A 384 24.74 -6.07 13.35
CA ILE A 384 23.41 -6.12 13.98
C ILE A 384 23.53 -6.16 15.51
N PRO A 385 22.59 -5.55 16.25
CA PRO A 385 22.65 -5.45 17.72
C PRO A 385 22.31 -6.78 18.41
N ARG A 386 23.11 -7.85 18.20
CA ARG A 386 22.82 -9.23 18.63
C ARG A 386 22.44 -9.36 20.10
N THR A 387 23.13 -8.63 20.99
CA THR A 387 22.82 -8.62 22.42
C THR A 387 21.41 -8.10 22.68
N PHE A 388 21.04 -6.96 22.10
CA PHE A 388 19.69 -6.41 22.28
C PHE A 388 18.62 -7.30 21.64
N LEU A 389 18.90 -7.85 20.45
CA LEU A 389 17.98 -8.78 19.76
C LEU A 389 17.72 -10.05 20.59
N SER A 390 18.68 -10.49 21.41
CA SER A 390 18.51 -11.66 22.28
C SER A 390 17.50 -11.47 23.42
N PHE A 391 17.14 -10.21 23.74
CA PHE A 391 16.07 -9.89 24.70
C PHE A 391 14.66 -9.90 24.07
N GLY A 392 14.57 -10.06 22.75
CA GLY A 392 13.32 -10.23 22.03
C GLY A 392 12.98 -11.69 21.77
N ASN A 393 11.93 -11.91 20.97
CA ASN A 393 11.59 -13.24 20.48
C ASN A 393 12.45 -13.62 19.25
N ARG A 394 12.19 -14.79 18.67
CA ARG A 394 12.97 -15.31 17.53
C ARG A 394 12.86 -14.47 16.26
N MET A 395 11.86 -13.61 16.14
CA MET A 395 11.66 -12.65 15.05
C MET A 395 12.17 -11.23 15.37
N ALA A 396 12.77 -11.00 16.55
CA ALA A 396 13.34 -9.70 16.90
C ALA A 396 14.26 -9.17 15.78
N PRO A 397 14.13 -7.87 15.40
CA PRO A 397 13.41 -6.81 16.11
C PRO A 397 11.92 -6.67 15.75
N PHE A 398 11.36 -7.59 14.94
CA PHE A 398 9.99 -7.55 14.46
C PHE A 398 9.00 -8.20 15.44
N ASP A 399 9.14 -7.84 16.71
CA ASP A 399 8.35 -8.33 17.84
C ASP A 399 7.83 -7.19 18.74
N ASP A 400 7.85 -5.97 18.21
CA ASP A 400 7.38 -4.73 18.85
C ASP A 400 6.31 -4.04 17.97
N HIS A 401 5.80 -2.89 18.38
CA HIS A 401 4.83 -2.11 17.60
C HIS A 401 5.49 -1.37 16.45
N PHE A 402 4.92 -1.53 15.26
CA PHE A 402 5.32 -0.83 14.04
C PHE A 402 4.18 0.08 13.56
N GLN A 403 4.56 1.23 13.01
CA GLN A 403 3.66 2.19 12.37
C GLN A 403 3.78 2.11 10.85
N LEU A 404 2.75 2.52 10.13
CA LEU A 404 2.77 2.64 8.67
C LEU A 404 3.57 3.89 8.26
N ALA A 405 4.35 3.78 7.19
CA ALA A 405 4.98 4.92 6.54
C ALA A 405 4.84 4.82 5.01
N LEU A 406 4.39 5.91 4.39
CA LEU A 406 4.21 6.07 2.95
C LEU A 406 4.98 7.29 2.49
N GLY A 407 5.82 7.19 1.46
CA GLY A 407 6.62 8.33 1.02
C GLY A 407 7.24 8.13 -0.36
N VAL A 408 7.84 9.19 -0.88
CA VAL A 408 8.68 9.14 -2.08
C VAL A 408 10.02 9.80 -1.77
N ALA A 409 11.11 9.08 -2.03
CA ALA A 409 12.45 9.58 -1.89
C ALA A 409 13.17 9.61 -3.24
N VAL A 410 14.25 10.39 -3.30
CA VAL A 410 15.03 10.60 -4.53
C VAL A 410 16.51 10.53 -4.22
N GLY A 411 17.26 9.84 -5.07
CA GLY A 411 18.71 9.70 -4.98
C GLY A 411 19.15 8.94 -3.72
N GLY A 412 20.07 9.53 -2.96
CA GLY A 412 20.61 8.93 -1.75
C GLY A 412 21.74 7.93 -1.98
N VAL A 413 22.25 7.36 -0.89
CA VAL A 413 23.52 6.60 -0.91
C VAL A 413 23.35 5.09 -0.75
N THR A 414 22.11 4.59 -0.84
CA THR A 414 21.77 3.22 -0.42
C THR A 414 20.95 2.42 -1.44
N GLU A 415 19.89 2.99 -2.01
CA GLU A 415 19.00 2.27 -2.93
C GLU A 415 19.62 2.07 -4.32
N PHE A 416 20.34 3.08 -4.82
CA PHE A 416 21.06 3.01 -6.09
C PHE A 416 22.50 2.54 -5.89
N LYS A 417 22.83 1.35 -6.41
CA LYS A 417 24.21 0.84 -6.38
C LYS A 417 25.16 1.78 -7.12
N ASP A 418 26.44 1.75 -6.79
CA ASP A 418 27.45 2.43 -7.61
C ASP A 418 27.59 1.69 -8.95
N ASP A 419 28.03 2.42 -9.98
CA ASP A 419 28.31 1.91 -11.33
C ASP A 419 27.10 1.41 -12.13
N VAL A 420 25.87 1.65 -11.66
CA VAL A 420 24.66 1.40 -12.44
C VAL A 420 24.54 2.40 -13.60
N ILE A 421 23.98 1.91 -14.71
CA ILE A 421 23.81 2.67 -15.96
C ILE A 421 22.34 2.55 -16.39
N THR A 422 21.75 3.66 -16.81
CA THR A 422 20.38 3.70 -17.36
C THR A 422 20.34 3.07 -18.76
N GLY A 423 19.13 2.74 -19.25
CA GLY A 423 18.97 2.08 -20.55
C GLY A 423 19.50 2.85 -21.77
N ASP A 424 19.64 4.17 -21.67
CA ASP A 424 20.25 5.03 -22.70
C ASP A 424 21.79 5.15 -22.58
N GLY A 425 22.40 4.42 -21.65
CA GLY A 425 23.85 4.38 -21.45
C GLY A 425 24.38 5.47 -20.51
N HIS A 426 23.50 6.22 -19.84
CA HIS A 426 23.93 7.27 -18.90
C HIS A 426 24.29 6.68 -17.52
N PRO A 427 25.53 6.88 -17.03
CA PRO A 427 25.92 6.35 -15.73
C PRO A 427 25.28 7.15 -14.60
N LYS A 428 25.06 6.49 -13.45
CA LYS A 428 24.66 7.18 -12.22
C LYS A 428 25.59 8.36 -11.92
N PRO A 429 25.07 9.59 -11.73
CA PRO A 429 25.92 10.79 -11.68
C PRO A 429 26.69 10.96 -10.35
N TRP A 430 26.37 10.19 -9.30
CA TRP A 430 27.06 10.22 -8.02
C TRP A 430 27.58 8.86 -7.55
N SER A 431 28.57 8.88 -6.65
CA SER A 431 28.99 7.69 -5.89
C SER A 431 28.54 7.78 -4.45
N ASN A 432 28.09 6.65 -3.90
CA ASN A 432 27.53 6.51 -2.55
C ASN A 432 28.52 6.90 -1.43
N LYS A 433 29.83 6.90 -1.71
CA LYS A 433 30.87 7.21 -0.72
C LYS A 433 31.41 8.64 -0.82
N LYS A 434 30.95 9.44 -1.78
CA LYS A 434 31.54 10.76 -2.08
C LYS A 434 30.67 11.88 -1.49
N ARG A 435 31.33 12.89 -0.91
CA ARG A 435 30.68 14.06 -0.27
C ARG A 435 29.88 14.94 -1.23
N LYS A 436 30.17 14.88 -2.54
CA LYS A 436 29.48 15.67 -3.58
C LYS A 436 28.25 14.96 -4.17
N ALA A 437 27.71 13.94 -3.49
CA ALA A 437 26.69 13.09 -4.10
C ALA A 437 25.41 13.86 -4.50
N SER A 438 24.83 14.62 -3.56
CA SER A 438 23.66 15.46 -3.84
C SER A 438 23.95 16.54 -4.89
N TYR A 439 25.13 17.18 -4.82
CA TYR A 439 25.58 18.15 -5.82
C TYR A 439 25.66 17.55 -7.23
N ASN A 440 26.30 16.38 -7.38
CA ASN A 440 26.44 15.74 -8.68
C ASN A 440 25.10 15.28 -9.24
N PHE A 441 24.22 14.73 -8.38
CA PHE A 441 22.84 14.44 -8.75
C PHE A 441 22.14 15.69 -9.28
N TRP A 442 22.26 16.82 -8.57
CA TRP A 442 21.65 18.08 -8.97
C TRP A 442 22.20 18.61 -10.30
N THR A 443 23.52 18.59 -10.50
CA THR A 443 24.14 19.06 -11.76
C THR A 443 23.75 18.23 -12.97
N ASP A 444 23.33 16.99 -12.76
CA ASP A 444 22.89 16.07 -13.81
C ASP A 444 21.37 16.15 -14.09
N MET A 445 20.67 17.14 -13.49
CA MET A 445 19.23 17.35 -13.69
C MET A 445 18.74 17.33 -15.14
N PRO A 446 19.45 17.92 -16.12
CA PRO A 446 19.02 17.87 -17.51
C PRO A 446 18.87 16.45 -18.06
N ALA A 447 19.60 15.46 -17.54
CA ALA A 447 19.51 14.06 -17.95
C ALA A 447 18.29 13.36 -17.33
N TRP A 448 18.10 13.49 -16.01
CA TRP A 448 17.06 12.72 -15.31
C TRP A 448 15.69 13.40 -15.22
N ARG A 449 15.60 14.73 -15.20
CA ARG A 449 14.32 15.44 -15.02
C ARG A 449 13.28 15.10 -16.10
N PRO A 450 13.63 15.00 -17.41
CA PRO A 450 12.67 14.61 -18.44
C PRO A 450 12.09 13.20 -18.27
N THR A 451 12.76 12.32 -17.51
CA THR A 451 12.31 10.94 -17.29
C THR A 451 11.19 10.82 -16.25
N TRP A 452 10.98 11.87 -15.44
CA TRP A 452 9.96 11.94 -14.38
C TRP A 452 8.56 12.12 -14.99
N THR A 453 8.10 11.09 -15.69
CA THR A 453 6.82 11.07 -16.42
C THR A 453 5.63 10.76 -15.51
N GLN A 454 5.84 9.96 -14.46
CA GLN A 454 4.84 9.65 -13.43
C GLN A 454 5.54 9.56 -12.06
N PRO A 455 6.09 10.68 -11.54
CA PRO A 455 6.99 10.65 -10.38
C PRO A 455 6.26 10.41 -9.04
N ALA A 456 4.93 10.39 -9.04
CA ALA A 456 4.12 10.21 -7.84
C ALA A 456 3.96 8.74 -7.45
N LEU A 457 4.02 8.46 -6.14
CA LEU A 457 3.40 7.26 -5.57
C LEU A 457 1.90 7.54 -5.41
N GLN A 458 1.06 6.75 -6.08
CA GLN A 458 -0.39 6.84 -5.94
C GLN A 458 -0.90 5.67 -5.11
N VAL A 459 -1.66 5.96 -4.05
CA VAL A 459 -2.23 4.94 -3.15
C VAL A 459 -3.75 5.07 -3.15
N ASP A 460 -4.41 3.97 -3.48
CA ASP A 460 -5.88 3.85 -3.50
C ASP A 460 -6.42 3.53 -2.12
N TYR A 461 -5.85 2.51 -1.47
CA TYR A 461 -6.17 2.24 -0.07
C TYR A 461 -5.01 1.63 0.70
N VAL A 462 -5.10 1.77 2.02
CA VAL A 462 -4.34 1.00 3.00
C VAL A 462 -5.32 0.28 3.91
N LYS A 463 -5.13 -1.03 4.09
CA LYS A 463 -5.93 -1.87 4.98
C LYS A 463 -5.03 -2.72 5.85
N VAL A 464 -5.36 -2.83 7.14
CA VAL A 464 -4.67 -3.71 8.08
C VAL A 464 -5.69 -4.59 8.79
N ILE A 465 -5.46 -5.91 8.77
CA ILE A 465 -6.35 -6.93 9.30
C ILE A 465 -5.62 -7.71 10.40
N ALA A 466 -6.28 -7.92 11.54
CA ALA A 466 -5.77 -8.76 12.62
C ALA A 466 -5.76 -10.24 12.22
N LEU A 467 -4.74 -10.99 12.66
CA LEU A 467 -4.59 -12.41 12.34
C LEU A 467 -5.62 -13.30 13.02
#